data_AF-A0A2V7FGS1-F1
#
_entry.id   AF-A0A2V7FGS1-F1
#
_cell.length_a   1.000
_cell.length_b   1.000
_cell.length_c   1.000
_cell.angle_alpha   90.00
_cell.angle_beta   90.00
_cell.angle_gamma   90.00
#
_symmetry.space_group_name_H-M   'P 1'
#
loop_
_entity.id
_entity.type
_entity.pdbx_description
1 polymer ?
#
loop_
_entity_poly.entity_id
_entity_poly.type
_entity_poly.pdbx_seq_one_letter_code
_entity_poly.pdbx_strand_id
1 'polypeptide(L)' 'MLPPMEIRLETLKSLSQLAGFDWSDAELEAVRPAVARTLDLLARLETLPLASVEPTTQYRVL' A
#
# COMPACT_ATOMS: atom_id res chain seq x y z
N MET A 1 -0.92 -4.00 13.90
CA MET A 1 -0.39 -2.64 14.11
C MET A 1 0.84 -2.52 13.24
N LEU A 2 0.64 -2.19 11.96
CA LEU A 2 1.74 -1.72 11.13
C LEU A 2 2.38 -0.50 11.81
N PRO A 3 3.71 -0.47 12.01
CA PRO A 3 4.38 0.71 12.52
C PRO A 3 4.17 1.89 11.55
N PRO A 4 4.25 3.15 12.02
CA PRO A 4 4.24 4.32 11.15
C PRO A 4 5.30 4.13 10.07
N MET A 5 4.86 3.88 8.84
CA MET A 5 5.75 3.53 7.75
C MET A 5 6.15 4.80 7.03
N GLU A 6 7.38 5.24 7.26
CA GLU A 6 7.96 6.29 6.44
C GLU A 6 8.21 5.73 5.03
N ILE A 7 7.48 6.26 4.04
CA ILE A 7 7.62 5.82 2.66
C ILE A 7 8.79 6.56 2.02
N ARG A 8 9.90 5.82 1.87
CA ARG A 8 11.12 6.27 1.20
C ARG A 8 10.99 6.12 -0.32
N LEU A 9 11.65 7.00 -1.08
CA LEU A 9 11.67 6.96 -2.54
C LEU A 9 12.13 5.59 -3.08
N GLU A 10 13.17 5.03 -2.47
CA GLU A 10 13.74 3.74 -2.88
C GLU A 10 12.74 2.58 -2.74
N THR A 11 11.85 2.65 -1.76
CA THR A 11 10.76 1.69 -1.61
C THR A 11 9.74 1.86 -2.73
N LEU A 12 9.38 3.11 -3.08
CA LEU A 12 8.48 3.39 -4.20
C LEU A 12 9.06 2.91 -5.54
N LYS A 13 10.36 3.15 -5.78
CA LYS A 13 11.08 2.64 -6.97
C LYS A 13 11.04 1.12 -7.06
N SER A 14 11.33 0.44 -5.96
CA SER A 14 11.31 -1.03 -5.92
C SER A 14 9.91 -1.59 -6.22
N LEU A 15 8.87 -0.94 -5.68
CA LEU A 15 7.47 -1.32 -5.91
C LEU A 15 7.00 -1.02 -7.34
N SER A 16 7.39 0.13 -7.91
CA SER A 16 7.03 0.49 -9.28
C SER A 16 7.66 -0.49 -10.28
N GLN A 17 8.93 -0.84 -10.08
CA GLN A 17 9.63 -1.84 -10.89
C GLN A 17 8.99 -3.22 -10.77
N LEU A 18 8.65 -3.67 -9.56
CA LEU A 18 7.97 -4.95 -9.33
C LEU A 18 6.62 -5.01 -10.04
N ALA A 19 5.90 -3.90 -10.10
CA ALA A 19 4.63 -3.77 -10.80
C ALA A 19 4.77 -3.51 -12.32
N GLY A 20 5.99 -3.35 -12.83
CA GLY A 20 6.26 -3.11 -14.25
C GLY A 20 6.05 -1.66 -14.71
N PHE A 21 6.01 -0.69 -13.79
CA PHE A 21 5.92 0.73 -14.11
C PHE A 21 7.30 1.37 -14.27
N ASP A 22 7.49 2.10 -15.37
CA ASP A 22 8.68 2.90 -15.66
C ASP A 22 8.47 4.37 -15.25
N TRP A 23 8.32 4.60 -13.94
CA TRP A 23 8.13 5.95 -13.38
C TRP A 23 9.46 6.58 -12.99
N SER A 24 9.61 7.86 -13.33
CA SER A 24 10.73 8.67 -12.88
C SER A 24 10.66 8.99 -11.39
N ASP A 25 11.79 9.38 -10.81
CA ASP A 25 11.88 9.86 -9.42
C ASP A 25 10.88 10.99 -9.15
N ALA A 26 10.70 11.92 -10.08
CA ALA A 26 9.77 13.04 -9.93
C ALA A 26 8.31 12.59 -9.87
N GLU A 27 7.92 11.60 -10.67
CA GLU A 27 6.57 11.01 -10.64
C GLU A 27 6.33 10.24 -9.35
N LEU A 28 7.35 9.50 -8.88
CA LEU A 28 7.29 8.78 -7.61
C LEU A 28 7.18 9.73 -6.41
N GLU A 29 7.90 10.85 -6.43
CA GLU A 29 7.76 11.90 -5.41
C GLU A 29 6.38 12.56 -5.45
N ALA A 30 5.83 12.77 -6.65
CA ALA A 30 4.50 13.36 -6.80
C ALA A 30 3.40 12.46 -6.17
N VAL A 31 3.53 11.13 -6.27
CA VAL A 31 2.55 10.20 -5.67
C VAL A 31 2.83 9.87 -4.21
N ARG A 32 4.04 10.13 -3.69
CA ARG A 32 4.45 9.77 -2.31
C ARG A 32 3.42 10.23 -1.25
N PRO A 33 2.88 11.46 -1.26
CA PRO A 33 1.90 11.88 -0.26
C PRO A 33 0.59 11.07 -0.31
N ALA A 34 0.14 10.69 -1.52
CA ALA A 34 -1.06 9.90 -1.70
C ALA A 34 -0.88 8.47 -1.19
N VAL A 35 0.30 7.87 -1.44
CA VAL A 35 0.67 6.55 -0.90
C VAL A 35 0.73 6.58 0.62
N ALA A 36 1.38 7.59 1.22
CA ALA A 36 1.46 7.76 2.66
C ALA A 36 0.06 7.87 3.30
N ARG A 37 -0.84 8.66 2.71
CA ARG A 37 -2.23 8.77 3.18
C ARG A 37 -2.98 7.45 3.08
N THR A 38 -2.77 6.68 2.01
CA THR A 38 -3.45 5.39 1.81
C THR A 38 -3.00 4.37 2.86
N LEU A 39 -1.71 4.37 3.22
CA LEU A 39 -1.19 3.49 4.27
C LEU A 39 -1.69 3.88 5.66
N ASP A 40 -1.85 5.17 5.96
CA ASP A 40 -2.50 5.61 7.20
C ASP A 40 -3.95 5.11 7.28
N LEU A 41 -4.70 5.21 6.18
CA LEU A 41 -6.06 4.65 6.12
C LEU A 41 -6.07 3.13 6.33
N LEU A 42 -5.13 2.40 5.75
CA LEU A 42 -4.99 0.96 5.97
C LEU A 42 -4.67 0.64 7.44
N ALA A 43 -3.74 1.36 8.05
CA ALA A 43 -3.38 1.18 9.46
C ALA A 43 -4.60 1.39 10.38
N ARG A 44 -5.49 2.34 10.05
CA ARG A 44 -6.76 2.53 10.77
C ARG A 44 -7.70 1.33 10.64
N LEU A 45 -7.78 0.71 9.46
CA LEU A 45 -8.59 -0.50 9.27
C LEU A 45 -8.09 -1.66 10.13
N GLU A 46 -6.77 -1.80 10.32
CA GLU A 46 -6.21 -2.82 11.20
C GLU A 46 -6.57 -2.65 12.68
N THR A 47 -7.02 -1.47 13.09
CA THR A 47 -7.46 -1.22 14.47
C THR A 47 -8.89 -1.70 14.74
N LEU A 48 -9.65 -2.01 13.68
CA LEU A 48 -11.04 -2.41 13.83
C LEU A 48 -11.13 -3.83 14.41
N PRO A 49 -12.06 -4.08 15.34
CA PRO A 49 -12.28 -5.41 15.88
C PRO A 49 -12.92 -6.29 14.79
N LEU A 50 -12.10 -7.10 14.13
CA LEU A 50 -12.59 -8.15 13.27
C LEU A 50 -13.12 -9.28 14.16
N ALA A 51 -14.36 -9.73 13.90
CA ALA A 51 -14.83 -11.00 14.47
C ALA A 51 -13.93 -12.14 13.98
N SER A 52 -14.00 -13.31 14.62
CA SER A 52 -13.32 -14.52 14.14
C SER A 52 -13.93 -14.97 12.81
N VAL A 53 -13.52 -14.31 11.72
CA VAL A 53 -13.95 -14.57 10.36
C VAL A 53 -12.77 -15.12 9.59
N GLU A 54 -13.01 -16.22 8.87
CA GLU A 54 -12.02 -16.75 7.93
C GLU A 54 -11.75 -15.71 6.83
N PRO A 55 -10.49 -15.43 6.48
CA PRO A 55 -10.15 -14.58 5.34
C PRO A 55 -10.84 -15.13 4.09
N THR A 56 -11.73 -14.33 3.49
CA THR A 56 -12.43 -14.74 2.28
C THR A 56 -11.60 -14.37 1.06
N THR A 57 -11.13 -15.37 0.31
CA THR A 57 -10.59 -15.22 -1.05
C THR A 57 -11.59 -15.83 -2.03
N GLN A 58 -12.45 -14.99 -2.63
CA GLN A 58 -13.28 -15.42 -3.75
C GLN A 58 -12.60 -15.00 -5.05
N TYR A 59 -12.02 -15.98 -5.76
CA TYR A 59 -11.64 -15.79 -7.15
C TYR A 59 -12.91 -15.84 -8.00
N ARG A 60 -13.35 -14.69 -8.51
CA ARG A 60 -14.31 -14.66 -9.60
C ARG A 60 -13.59 -15.13 -10.86
N VAL A 61 -13.71 -16.42 -11.17
CA VAL A 61 -13.30 -16.96 -12.46
C VAL A 61 -14.46 -16.70 -13.41
N LEU A 62 -14.26 -15.76 -14.35
CA LEU A 62 -15.11 -15.59 -15.53
C LEU A 62 -14.52 -16.41 -16.68
#